data_AF-A0A3M0WSC3-F1
#
_entry.id   AF-A0A3M0WSC3-F1
#
_cell.length_a   1.000
_cell.length_b   1.000
_cell.length_c   1.000
_cell.angle_alpha   90.00
_cell.angle_beta   90.00
_cell.angle_gamma   90.00
#
_symmetry.space_group_name_H-M   'P 1'
#
loop_
_entity.id
_entity.type
_entity.pdbx_description
1 polymer ?
#
loop_
_entity_poly.entity_id
_entity_poly.type
_entity_poly.pdbx_seq_one_letter_code
_entity_poly.pdbx_strand_id
1 'polypeptide(L)'
;MTKAIKISLVIFVIVCSNLFAQKFTLTADKTTVGEYESFQVYFEFSGGDINKAENFVAPTFENFRVLGGPNQSTSMQIINGKVSGSLSYSYVLRPQKTGTFTIGPGFINYEGKKYTTGTIKIKVVKGKAPAQRKAQNNR
;
A
#
# COMPACT_ATOMS: atom_id res chain seq x y z
N MET A 1 -67.18 1.82 -17.72
CA MET A 1 -66.90 1.51 -16.29
C MET A 1 -65.67 0.62 -16.23
N THR A 2 -64.58 1.21 -15.77
CA THR A 2 -63.19 0.72 -15.70
C THR A 2 -63.06 -0.47 -14.74
N LYS A 3 -62.43 -1.57 -15.19
CA LYS A 3 -61.96 -2.64 -14.29
C LYS A 3 -60.44 -2.57 -14.19
N ALA A 4 -59.98 -2.45 -12.95
CA ALA A 4 -58.61 -2.15 -12.57
C ALA A 4 -57.63 -3.23 -13.03
N ILE A 5 -56.52 -2.77 -13.63
CA ILE A 5 -55.31 -3.54 -13.87
C ILE A 5 -54.71 -3.84 -12.50
N LYS A 6 -54.68 -5.13 -12.11
CA LYS A 6 -53.94 -5.59 -10.93
C LYS A 6 -52.46 -5.48 -11.24
N ILE A 7 -51.87 -4.32 -10.92
CA ILE A 7 -50.43 -4.10 -10.91
C ILE A 7 -49.88 -4.97 -9.78
N SER A 8 -49.47 -6.20 -10.13
CA SER A 8 -48.52 -6.95 -9.32
C SER A 8 -47.19 -6.20 -9.45
N LEU A 9 -47.02 -5.20 -8.58
CA LEU A 9 -45.80 -4.41 -8.47
C LEU A 9 -44.73 -5.36 -7.92
N VAL A 10 -44.01 -6.00 -8.83
CA VAL A 10 -42.76 -6.71 -8.58
C VAL A 10 -41.91 -5.80 -7.71
N ILE A 11 -41.75 -6.22 -6.45
CA ILE A 11 -40.78 -5.68 -5.51
C ILE A 11 -39.40 -5.92 -6.13
N PHE A 12 -38.93 -4.94 -6.89
CA PHE A 12 -37.54 -4.84 -7.31
C PHE A 12 -36.76 -4.41 -6.06
N VAL A 13 -36.46 -5.38 -5.18
CA VAL A 13 -35.51 -5.17 -4.09
C VAL A 13 -34.18 -4.87 -4.76
N ILE A 14 -33.87 -3.58 -4.86
CA ILE A 14 -32.53 -3.10 -5.09
C ILE A 14 -31.74 -3.44 -3.83
N VAL A 15 -31.23 -4.67 -3.77
CA VAL A 15 -30.14 -5.01 -2.88
C VAL A 15 -28.91 -4.30 -3.45
N CYS A 16 -28.70 -3.05 -3.01
CA CYS A 16 -27.41 -2.40 -3.17
C CYS A 16 -26.40 -3.15 -2.30
N SER A 17 -25.85 -4.25 -2.82
CA SER A 17 -24.67 -4.86 -2.25
C SER A 17 -23.56 -3.82 -2.31
N ASN A 18 -23.19 -3.26 -1.16
CA ASN A 18 -22.00 -2.44 -1.00
C ASN A 18 -20.78 -3.30 -1.38
N LEU A 19 -20.42 -3.28 -2.67
CA LEU A 19 -19.13 -3.75 -3.17
C LEU A 19 -18.06 -2.84 -2.58
N PHE A 20 -17.51 -3.22 -1.43
CA PHE A 20 -16.21 -2.67 -1.04
C PHE A 20 -15.20 -3.19 -2.06
N ALA A 21 -14.64 -2.29 -2.86
CA ALA A 21 -13.57 -2.64 -3.78
C ALA A 21 -12.29 -2.89 -2.97
N GLN A 22 -11.73 -4.10 -3.04
CA GLN A 22 -10.40 -4.37 -2.50
C GLN A 22 -9.37 -3.63 -3.34
N LYS A 23 -8.46 -2.92 -2.67
CA LYS A 23 -7.44 -2.10 -3.32
C LYS A 23 -6.09 -2.45 -2.74
N PHE A 24 -5.09 -2.59 -3.60
CA PHE A 24 -3.71 -2.77 -3.19
C PHE A 24 -2.84 -1.72 -3.87
N THR A 25 -2.18 -0.87 -3.08
CA THR A 25 -1.43 0.28 -3.59
C THR A 25 -0.03 0.35 -3.03
N LEU A 26 0.87 0.88 -3.86
CA LEU A 26 2.21 1.30 -3.48
C LEU A 26 2.26 2.82 -3.47
N THR A 27 2.66 3.39 -2.34
CA THR A 27 2.89 4.83 -2.16
C THR A 27 4.26 5.09 -1.55
N ALA A 28 4.71 6.34 -1.59
CA ALA A 28 5.92 6.79 -0.90
C ALA A 28 5.63 8.10 -0.18
N ASP A 29 6.31 8.35 0.94
CA ASP A 29 6.26 9.66 1.62
C ASP A 29 6.87 10.77 0.75
N LYS A 30 7.84 10.42 -0.09
CA LYS A 30 8.53 11.31 -1.04
C LYS A 30 8.81 10.61 -2.36
N THR A 31 8.59 11.31 -3.46
CA THR A 31 8.97 10.86 -4.82
C THR A 31 10.19 11.59 -5.36
N THR A 32 10.69 12.60 -4.66
CA THR A 32 11.99 13.25 -4.92
C THR A 32 12.80 13.24 -3.64
N VAL A 33 14.00 12.65 -3.66
CA VAL A 33 14.82 12.40 -2.47
C VAL A 33 16.29 12.74 -2.75
N GLY A 34 17.01 13.18 -1.72
CA GLY A 34 18.47 13.35 -1.80
C GLY A 34 19.20 12.00 -1.82
N GLU A 35 20.36 11.94 -2.46
CA GLU A 35 21.23 10.75 -2.55
C GLU A 35 21.52 10.07 -1.21
N TYR A 36 21.63 10.84 -0.12
CA TYR A 36 21.90 10.34 1.24
C TYR A 36 20.68 10.32 2.15
N GLU A 37 19.52 10.74 1.63
CA GLU A 37 18.26 10.83 2.37
C GLU A 37 17.54 9.48 2.37
N SER A 38 17.00 9.11 3.53
CA SER A 38 16.09 7.97 3.64
C SER A 38 14.65 8.40 3.41
N PHE A 39 13.86 7.55 2.77
CA PHE A 39 12.43 7.73 2.54
C PHE A 39 11.68 6.43 2.80
N GLN A 40 10.36 6.49 2.90
CA GLN A 40 9.53 5.33 3.18
C GLN A 40 8.60 5.01 2.01
N VAL A 41 8.43 3.72 1.76
CA VAL A 41 7.39 3.20 0.87
C VAL A 41 6.39 2.38 1.65
N TYR A 42 5.14 2.41 1.22
CA TYR A 42 4.02 1.73 1.85
C TYR A 42 3.28 0.88 0.82
N PHE A 43 3.08 -0.40 1.15
CA PHE A 43 2.23 -1.33 0.43
C PHE A 43 0.96 -1.51 1.24
N GLU A 44 -0.12 -0.84 0.83
CA GLU A 44 -1.38 -0.81 1.57
C GLU A 44 -2.45 -1.60 0.83
N PHE A 45 -2.92 -2.66 1.49
CA PHE A 45 -4.11 -3.41 1.10
C PHE A 45 -5.29 -2.92 1.93
N SER A 46 -6.35 -2.48 1.28
CA SER A 46 -7.59 -2.04 1.92
C SER A 46 -8.76 -2.84 1.35
N GLY A 47 -9.57 -3.45 2.20
CA GLY A 47 -10.55 -4.44 1.77
C GLY A 47 -11.46 -4.93 2.89
N GLY A 48 -12.08 -6.10 2.69
CA GLY A 48 -12.96 -6.73 3.68
C GLY A 48 -12.20 -7.21 4.91
N ASP A 49 -12.42 -8.46 5.33
CA ASP A 49 -11.68 -9.03 6.45
C ASP A 49 -10.20 -9.22 6.09
N ILE A 50 -9.34 -8.31 6.56
CA ILE A 50 -7.90 -8.31 6.28
C ILE A 50 -7.15 -9.51 6.86
N ASN A 51 -7.75 -10.27 7.78
CA ASN A 51 -7.13 -11.50 8.30
C ASN A 51 -7.00 -12.59 7.22
N LYS A 52 -7.72 -12.44 6.10
CA LYS A 52 -7.64 -13.30 4.92
C LYS A 52 -6.57 -12.88 3.91
N ALA A 53 -5.84 -11.80 4.20
CA ALA A 53 -4.73 -11.33 3.39
C ALA A 53 -3.44 -12.05 3.80
N GLU A 54 -2.83 -12.76 2.87
CA GLU A 54 -1.73 -13.67 3.13
C GLU A 54 -0.61 -13.49 2.11
N ASN A 55 0.59 -14.00 2.42
CA ASN A 55 1.70 -14.14 1.48
C ASN A 55 2.08 -12.82 0.79
N PHE A 56 2.22 -11.74 1.57
CA PHE A 56 2.76 -10.49 1.04
C PHE A 56 4.21 -10.69 0.54
N VAL A 57 4.49 -10.20 -0.66
CA VAL A 57 5.82 -10.21 -1.28
C VAL A 57 6.13 -8.81 -1.80
N ALA A 58 7.19 -8.20 -1.26
CA ALA A 58 7.71 -6.93 -1.76
C ALA A 58 8.48 -7.12 -3.09
N PRO A 59 8.57 -6.09 -3.95
CA PRO A 59 9.45 -6.10 -5.10
C PRO A 59 10.93 -6.13 -4.68
N THR A 60 11.82 -6.42 -5.61
CA THR A 60 13.24 -6.15 -5.44
C THR A 60 13.50 -4.64 -5.41
N PHE A 61 14.39 -4.20 -4.53
CA PHE A 61 14.76 -2.80 -4.38
C PHE A 61 16.12 -2.51 -5.03
N GLU A 62 16.33 -2.86 -6.30
CA GLU A 62 17.67 -2.91 -6.95
C GLU A 62 18.51 -1.63 -6.86
N ASN A 63 17.89 -0.45 -6.83
CA ASN A 63 18.58 0.85 -6.77
C ASN A 63 18.54 1.49 -5.37
N PHE A 64 18.04 0.75 -4.38
CA PHE A 64 17.84 1.24 -3.02
C PHE A 64 18.35 0.23 -2.00
N ARG A 65 19.14 0.71 -1.04
CA ARG A 65 19.44 -0.08 0.16
C ARG A 65 18.22 -0.07 1.08
N VAL A 66 17.76 -1.25 1.50
CA VAL A 66 16.79 -1.39 2.57
C VAL A 66 17.49 -1.11 3.90
N LEU A 67 17.02 -0.09 4.62
CA LEU A 67 17.53 0.28 5.95
C LEU A 67 16.67 -0.30 7.08
N GLY A 68 15.41 -0.64 6.80
CA GLY A 68 14.51 -1.25 7.78
C GLY A 68 13.18 -1.69 7.16
N GLY A 69 12.48 -2.58 7.88
CA GLY A 69 11.21 -3.18 7.49
C GLY A 69 11.31 -4.67 7.09
N PRO A 70 10.19 -5.30 6.70
CA PRO A 70 8.85 -4.70 6.66
C PRO A 70 8.33 -4.39 8.07
N ASN A 71 7.87 -3.16 8.27
CA ASN A 71 7.03 -2.84 9.43
C ASN A 71 5.57 -3.04 9.02
N GLN A 72 4.79 -3.73 9.85
CA GLN A 72 3.40 -4.04 9.56
C GLN A 72 2.47 -3.20 10.44
N SER A 73 1.41 -2.68 9.84
CA SER A 73 0.32 -1.98 10.52
C SER A 73 -1.03 -2.47 10.02
N THR A 74 -2.00 -2.60 10.92
CA THR A 74 -3.36 -3.05 10.61
C THR A 74 -4.39 -2.14 11.24
N SER A 75 -5.47 -1.85 10.52
CA SER A 75 -6.65 -1.16 11.03
C SER A 75 -7.88 -1.97 10.65
N MET A 76 -8.74 -2.30 11.61
CA MET A 76 -9.94 -3.11 11.39
C MET A 76 -11.17 -2.44 12.00
N GLN A 77 -12.28 -2.51 11.31
CA GLN A 77 -13.58 -1.99 11.73
C GLN A 77 -14.66 -3.06 11.51
N ILE A 78 -15.59 -3.13 12.46
CA ILE A 78 -16.75 -4.02 12.40
C ILE A 78 -17.99 -3.15 12.56
N ILE A 79 -18.79 -3.03 11.51
CA ILE A 79 -20.02 -2.22 11.50
C ILE A 79 -21.18 -3.14 11.12
N ASN A 80 -22.16 -3.29 12.01
CA ASN A 80 -23.32 -4.16 11.81
C ASN A 80 -22.95 -5.59 11.39
N GLY A 81 -21.90 -6.16 12.00
CA GLY A 81 -21.39 -7.50 11.70
C GLY A 81 -20.54 -7.60 10.41
N LYS A 82 -20.39 -6.53 9.63
CA LYS A 82 -19.52 -6.50 8.44
C LYS A 82 -18.11 -6.06 8.82
N VAL A 83 -17.12 -6.89 8.52
CA VAL A 83 -15.68 -6.61 8.73
C VAL A 83 -15.10 -5.88 7.52
N SER A 84 -14.33 -4.83 7.79
CA SER A 84 -13.48 -4.14 6.81
C SER A 84 -12.17 -3.72 7.47
N GLY A 85 -11.09 -3.58 6.71
CA GLY A 85 -9.84 -3.10 7.25
C GLY A 85 -8.80 -2.70 6.22
N SER A 86 -7.66 -2.24 6.72
CA SER A 86 -6.44 -2.00 5.96
C SER A 86 -5.24 -2.68 6.61
N LEU A 87 -4.34 -3.17 5.77
CA LEU A 87 -3.08 -3.82 6.11
C LEU A 87 -1.97 -3.14 5.33
N SER A 88 -1.01 -2.55 6.03
CA SER A 88 0.08 -1.79 5.44
C SER A 88 1.43 -2.41 5.81
N TYR A 89 2.29 -2.58 4.81
CA TYR A 89 3.69 -2.96 4.98
C TYR A 89 4.59 -1.79 4.56
N SER A 90 5.49 -1.35 5.42
CA SER A 90 6.41 -0.25 5.12
C SER A 90 7.88 -0.62 5.18
N TYR A 91 8.66 0.02 4.32
CA TYR A 91 10.11 -0.14 4.24
C TYR A 91 10.79 1.23 4.27
N VAL A 92 11.91 1.32 4.99
CA VAL A 92 12.79 2.49 4.94
C VAL A 92 13.87 2.21 3.91
N LEU A 93 13.97 3.07 2.89
CA LEU A 93 14.87 2.91 1.76
C LEU A 93 15.85 4.08 1.68
N ARG A 94 17.06 3.81 1.20
CA ARG A 94 18.05 4.84 0.84
C ARG A 94 18.55 4.62 -0.58
N PRO A 95 18.57 5.65 -1.45
CA PRO A 95 19.16 5.54 -2.78
C PRO A 95 20.63 5.09 -2.76
N GLN A 96 21.05 4.42 -3.83
CA GLN A 96 22.46 4.05 -4.03
C GLN A 96 23.18 4.97 -5.03
N LYS A 97 22.44 5.69 -5.88
CA LYS A 97 22.97 6.60 -6.91
C LYS A 97 21.90 7.62 -7.31
N THR A 98 22.32 8.71 -7.95
CA THR A 98 21.41 9.71 -8.52
C THR A 98 20.76 9.23 -9.83
N GLY A 99 19.57 9.75 -10.15
CA GLY A 99 18.79 9.34 -11.31
C GLY A 99 17.30 9.13 -11.00
N THR A 100 16.52 8.64 -11.96
CA THR A 100 15.11 8.29 -11.74
C THR A 100 14.96 6.77 -11.79
N PHE A 101 14.48 6.19 -10.70
CA PHE A 101 14.32 4.74 -10.55
C PHE A 101 12.86 4.38 -10.33
N THR A 102 12.45 3.22 -10.82
CA THR A 102 11.10 2.69 -10.61
C THR A 102 11.15 1.62 -9.53
N ILE A 103 10.27 1.73 -8.54
CA ILE A 103 10.00 0.64 -7.60
C ILE A 103 8.87 -0.19 -8.21
N GLY A 104 9.14 -1.48 -8.37
CA GLY A 104 8.23 -2.46 -8.96
C GLY A 104 7.00 -2.72 -8.09
N PRO A 105 6.07 -3.56 -8.58
CA PRO A 105 4.87 -3.88 -7.84
C PRO A 105 5.14 -4.90 -6.72
N GLY A 106 4.41 -4.77 -5.60
CA GLY A 106 4.29 -5.80 -4.58
C GLY A 106 3.09 -6.70 -4.85
N PHE A 107 3.07 -7.87 -4.22
CA PHE A 107 2.00 -8.86 -4.34
C PHE A 107 1.43 -9.24 -2.98
N ILE A 108 0.14 -9.56 -2.94
CA ILE A 108 -0.51 -10.16 -1.77
C ILE A 108 -1.63 -11.08 -2.24
N ASN A 109 -1.86 -12.18 -1.54
CA ASN A 109 -2.99 -13.07 -1.81
C ASN A 109 -4.15 -12.71 -0.88
N TYR A 110 -5.37 -12.68 -1.40
CA TYR A 110 -6.58 -12.43 -0.63
C TYR A 110 -7.69 -13.33 -1.16
N GLU A 111 -8.20 -14.22 -0.31
CA GLU A 111 -9.25 -15.19 -0.67
C GLU A 111 -8.93 -15.99 -1.96
N GLY A 112 -7.67 -16.46 -2.08
CA GLY A 112 -7.22 -17.22 -3.24
C GLY A 112 -6.95 -16.38 -4.50
N LYS A 113 -7.18 -15.07 -4.47
CA LYS A 113 -6.88 -14.15 -5.57
C LYS A 113 -5.61 -13.36 -5.31
N LYS A 114 -4.75 -13.27 -6.32
CA LYS A 114 -3.54 -12.45 -6.28
C LYS A 114 -3.85 -10.98 -6.58
N TYR A 115 -3.50 -10.09 -5.65
CA TYR A 115 -3.55 -8.64 -5.80
C TYR A 115 -2.13 -8.11 -6.02
N THR A 116 -2.03 -7.09 -6.86
CA THR A 116 -0.75 -6.48 -7.25
C THR A 116 -0.84 -4.98 -7.11
N THR A 117 0.19 -4.32 -6.58
CA THR A 117 0.24 -2.85 -6.56
C THR A 117 0.57 -2.29 -7.94
N GLY A 118 0.45 -0.96 -8.08
CA GLY A 118 1.15 -0.25 -9.14
C GLY A 118 2.67 -0.16 -8.88
N THR A 119 3.33 0.62 -9.74
CA THR A 119 4.74 1.02 -9.60
C THR A 119 4.83 2.48 -9.22
N ILE A 120 5.94 2.91 -8.61
CA ILE A 120 6.21 4.33 -8.35
C ILE A 120 7.59 4.73 -8.84
N LYS A 121 7.71 5.93 -9.43
CA LYS A 121 9.00 6.53 -9.84
C LYS A 121 9.54 7.41 -8.72
N ILE A 122 10.80 7.23 -8.39
CA ILE A 122 11.55 8.00 -7.40
C ILE A 122 12.68 8.75 -8.11
N LYS A 123 12.69 10.08 -8.01
CA LYS A 123 13.73 10.96 -8.52
C LYS A 123 14.76 11.20 -7.42
N VAL A 124 15.99 10.76 -7.66
CA VAL A 124 17.12 10.93 -6.74
C VAL A 124 17.98 12.07 -7.23
N VAL A 125 18.05 13.13 -6.43
CA VAL A 125 18.88 14.32 -6.68
C VAL A 125 20.14 14.27 -5.85
N LYS A 126 21.17 14.99 -6.27
CA LYS A 126 22.43 15.10 -5.52
C LYS A 126 22.13 15.67 -4.13
N GLY A 127 22.50 14.92 -3.09
CA GLY A 127 22.37 15.31 -1.70
C GLY A 127 23.70 15.80 -1.12
N LYS A 128 23.65 16.45 0.05
CA LYS A 128 24.86 16.68 0.85
C LYS A 128 25.16 15.42 1.65
N ALA A 129 26.39 14.91 1.54
CA ALA A 129 26.83 13.79 2.36
C ALA A 129 26.78 14.16 3.85
N PRO A 130 26.35 13.25 4.75
CA PRO A 130 26.44 13.51 6.17
C PRO A 130 27.89 13.75 6.55
N ALA A 131 28.17 14.84 7.27
CA ALA A 131 29.50 15.13 7.76
C ALA A 131 29.93 13.98 8.69
N GLN A 132 31.02 13.30 8.35
CA GLN A 132 31.64 12.31 9.25
C GLN A 132 32.09 13.05 10.51
N ARG A 133 31.38 12.87 11.63
CA ARG A 133 31.91 13.25 12.93
C ARG A 133 33.15 12.39 13.16
N LYS A 134 34.35 12.97 13.01
CA LYS A 134 35.58 12.35 13.46
C LYS A 134 35.38 12.03 14.95
N ALA A 135 35.40 10.75 15.30
CA ALA A 135 35.45 10.34 16.70
C ALA A 135 36.68 10.99 17.31
N GLN A 136 36.46 11.98 18.17
CA GLN A 136 37.50 12.64 18.94
C GLN A 136 37.97 11.61 19.98
N ASN A 137 38.92 10.78 19.55
CA ASN A 137 39.63 9.84 20.40
C ASN A 137 40.42 10.68 21.41
N ASN A 138 39.87 10.87 22.60
CA ASN A 138 40.52 11.55 23.70
C ASN A 138 40.35 10.71 24.97
N ARG A 139 41.21 9.69 25.08
CA ARG A 139 41.89 9.22 26.29
C ARG A 139 42.84 8.10 25.92
#